data_AF-A0AAE0D7S5-F1
#
_entry.id   AF-A0AAE0D7S5-F1
#
_cell.length_a   1.000
_cell.length_b   1.000
_cell.length_c   1.000
_cell.angle_alpha   90.00
_cell.angle_beta   90.00
_cell.angle_gamma   90.00
#
_symmetry.space_group_name_H-M   'P 1'
#
loop_
_entity.id
_entity.type
_entity.pdbx_description
1 polymer ?
#
loop_
_entity_poly.entity_id
_entity_poly.type
_entity_poly.pdbx_seq_one_letter_code
_entity_poly.pdbx_strand_id
1 'polypeptide(L)'
;MKYGGEMYDVLESKLFIFRDSCYKVRISQSQFAGAFSIMLKDEASDFYFNYISDNATLDFHDLVSCVKQHFETEEARQTYLSEWRNTTLL
;
A
#
# COMPACT_ATOMS: atom_id res chain seq x y z
N MET A 1 -5.17 -6.25 -8.69
CA MET A 1 -3.77 -5.82 -8.95
C MET A 1 -3.12 -5.61 -7.59
N LYS A 2 -1.92 -6.15 -7.35
CA LYS A 2 -1.19 -6.01 -6.07
C LYS A 2 -0.37 -4.71 -6.05
N TYR A 3 0.00 -4.25 -4.86
CA TYR A 3 0.84 -3.08 -4.61
C TYR A 3 2.32 -3.46 -4.58
N GLY A 4 3.14 -2.84 -5.43
CA GLY A 4 4.59 -3.06 -5.53
C GLY A 4 5.45 -1.90 -5.01
N GLY A 5 4.88 -0.71 -4.86
CA GLY A 5 5.62 0.49 -4.44
C GLY A 5 6.30 1.27 -5.56
N GLU A 6 5.97 0.99 -6.82
CA GLU A 6 6.52 1.67 -7.99
C GLU A 6 5.98 3.11 -8.13
N MET A 7 6.72 3.97 -8.84
CA MET A 7 6.24 5.29 -9.27
C MET A 7 4.93 5.10 -10.06
N TYR A 8 3.84 5.76 -9.65
CA TYR A 8 2.46 5.58 -10.14
C TYR A 8 1.65 4.43 -9.53
N ASP A 9 2.24 3.57 -8.71
CA ASP A 9 1.47 2.58 -7.98
C ASP A 9 0.83 3.24 -6.75
N VAL A 10 -0.46 3.56 -6.82
CA VAL A 10 -1.17 4.30 -5.76
C VAL A 10 -1.73 3.34 -4.72
N LEU A 11 -1.20 3.39 -3.50
CA LEU A 11 -1.55 2.49 -2.40
C LEU A 11 -3.05 2.53 -2.07
N GLU A 12 -3.65 3.73 -2.00
CA GLU A 12 -5.08 3.90 -1.70
C GLU A 12 -5.99 3.15 -2.68
N SER A 13 -5.63 3.16 -3.97
CA SER A 13 -6.40 2.45 -4.99
C SER A 13 -6.32 0.93 -4.79
N LYS A 14 -5.18 0.41 -4.33
CA LYS A 14 -5.02 -1.02 -3.99
C LYS A 14 -5.72 -1.38 -2.69
N LEU A 15 -5.71 -0.50 -1.70
CA LEU A 15 -6.43 -0.69 -0.44
C LEU A 15 -7.93 -0.83 -0.67
N PHE A 16 -8.50 -0.07 -1.61
CA PHE A 16 -9.90 -0.24 -2.01
C PHE A 16 -10.18 -1.66 -2.53
N ILE A 17 -9.35 -2.16 -3.46
CA ILE A 17 -9.48 -3.50 -4.02
C ILE A 17 -9.27 -4.59 -2.95
N PHE A 18 -8.30 -4.39 -2.05
CA PHE A 18 -8.04 -5.29 -0.94
C PHE A 18 -9.25 -5.41 0.00
N ARG A 19 -9.83 -4.28 0.42
CA ARG A 19 -11.00 -4.26 1.30
C ARG A 19 -12.21 -4.94 0.66
N ASP A 20 -12.46 -4.69 -0.63
CA ASP A 20 -13.50 -5.39 -1.40
C ASP A 20 -13.23 -6.90 -1.49
N SER A 21 -11.98 -7.30 -1.70
CA SER A 21 -11.58 -8.71 -1.71
C SER A 21 -11.82 -9.39 -0.36
N CYS A 22 -11.39 -8.76 0.74
CA CYS A 22 -11.64 -9.24 2.11
C CYS A 22 -13.13 -9.37 2.40
N TYR A 23 -13.92 -8.38 2.00
CA TYR A 23 -15.38 -8.43 2.15
C TYR A 23 -16.00 -9.63 1.42
N LYS A 24 -15.60 -9.88 0.17
CA LYS A 24 -16.10 -11.01 -0.64
C LYS A 24 -15.81 -12.37 -0.02
N VAL A 25 -14.72 -12.50 0.74
CA VAL A 25 -14.36 -13.74 1.44
C VAL A 25 -14.68 -13.72 2.94
N ARG A 26 -15.48 -12.75 3.40
CA ARG A 26 -15.95 -12.61 4.80
C ARG A 26 -14.83 -12.44 5.84
N ILE A 27 -13.70 -11.84 5.45
CA ILE A 27 -12.66 -11.40 6.39
C ILE A 27 -13.15 -10.13 7.08
N SER A 28 -13.16 -10.12 8.42
CA SER A 28 -13.54 -8.93 9.20
C SER A 28 -12.42 -7.89 9.23
N GLN A 29 -12.75 -6.63 9.51
CA GLN A 29 -11.74 -5.56 9.59
C GLN A 29 -10.65 -5.83 10.63
N SER A 30 -11.00 -6.48 11.75
CA SER A 30 -10.05 -6.92 12.78
C SER A 30 -9.02 -7.94 12.28
N GLN A 31 -9.28 -8.61 11.16
CA GLN A 31 -8.40 -9.60 10.54
C GLN A 31 -7.60 -9.04 9.38
N PHE A 32 -7.80 -7.77 9.00
CA PHE A 32 -7.12 -7.17 7.85
C PHE A 32 -5.60 -7.17 8.00
N ALA A 33 -5.09 -6.94 9.21
CA ALA A 33 -3.65 -6.98 9.48
C ALA A 33 -3.03 -8.33 9.07
N GLY A 34 -3.69 -9.45 9.42
CA GLY A 34 -3.22 -10.80 9.06
C GLY A 34 -3.35 -11.13 7.57
N ALA A 35 -4.19 -10.42 6.83
CA ALA A 35 -4.36 -10.58 5.39
C ALA A 35 -3.54 -9.56 4.57
N PHE A 36 -2.92 -8.56 5.20
CA PHE A 36 -2.34 -7.41 4.53
C PHE A 36 -1.24 -7.78 3.52
N SER A 37 -0.39 -8.76 3.86
CA SER A 37 0.69 -9.23 2.97
C SER A 37 0.18 -9.75 1.62
N ILE A 38 -1.07 -10.21 1.52
CA ILE A 38 -1.66 -10.74 0.29
C ILE A 38 -1.75 -9.67 -0.81
N MET A 39 -1.99 -8.41 -0.43
CA MET A 39 -2.08 -7.32 -1.40
C MET A 39 -0.73 -6.77 -1.86
N LEU A 40 0.38 -7.20 -1.26
CA LEU A 40 1.73 -6.73 -1.58
C LEU A 40 2.40 -7.64 -2.64
N LYS A 41 3.28 -7.05 -3.45
CA LYS A 41 4.17 -7.71 -4.41
C LYS A 41 5.53 -7.00 -4.40
N ASP A 42 6.51 -7.62 -5.05
CA ASP A 42 7.83 -7.02 -5.34
C ASP A 42 8.44 -6.34 -4.09
N GLU A 43 9.01 -5.15 -4.25
CA GLU A 43 9.73 -4.43 -3.18
C GLU A 43 8.85 -4.15 -1.96
N ALA A 44 7.55 -3.86 -2.14
CA ALA A 44 6.62 -3.68 -1.03
C ALA A 44 6.41 -4.95 -0.20
N SER A 45 6.41 -6.12 -0.84
CA SER A 45 6.35 -7.40 -0.14
C SER A 45 7.63 -7.66 0.63
N ASP A 46 8.79 -7.41 0.01
CA ASP A 46 10.09 -7.60 0.66
C ASP A 46 10.23 -6.68 1.88
N PHE A 47 9.83 -5.41 1.75
CA PHE A 47 9.84 -4.46 2.86
C PHE A 47 8.96 -4.94 4.02
N TYR A 48 7.75 -5.43 3.74
CA TYR A 48 6.84 -5.93 4.77
C TYR A 48 7.45 -7.10 5.55
N PHE A 49 7.96 -8.13 4.85
CA PHE A 49 8.50 -9.32 5.53
C PHE A 49 9.85 -9.11 6.19
N ASN A 50 10.66 -8.16 5.72
CA ASN A 50 11.98 -7.89 6.31
C ASN A 50 11.92 -6.94 7.51
N TYR A 51 10.93 -6.03 7.56
CA TYR A 51 10.94 -4.92 8.52
C TYR A 51 9.66 -4.78 9.35
N ILE A 52 8.55 -5.38 8.93
CA ILE A 52 7.23 -5.15 9.57
C ILE A 52 6.64 -6.43 10.17
N SER A 53 6.76 -7.58 9.51
CA SER A 53 6.01 -8.80 9.84
C SER A 53 6.23 -9.32 11.26
N ASP A 54 7.39 -9.06 11.86
CA ASP A 54 7.73 -9.51 13.20
C ASP A 54 7.04 -8.69 14.30
N ASN A 55 6.42 -7.56 13.96
CA ASN A 55 5.75 -6.70 14.92
C ASN A 55 4.26 -7.06 15.08
N ALA A 56 4.00 -8.02 15.97
CA ALA A 56 2.65 -8.51 16.29
C ALA A 56 1.71 -7.47 16.93
N THR A 57 2.20 -6.28 17.28
CA THR A 57 1.38 -5.21 17.91
C THR A 57 0.78 -4.23 16.92
N LEU A 58 1.25 -4.21 15.67
CA LEU A 58 0.76 -3.28 14.66
C LEU A 58 -0.64 -3.68 14.19
N ASP A 59 -1.56 -2.73 14.24
CA ASP A 59 -2.86 -2.93 13.63
C ASP A 59 -2.80 -2.66 12.11
N PHE A 60 -3.92 -2.88 11.43
CA PHE A 60 -3.99 -2.68 9.98
C PHE A 60 -3.65 -1.23 9.55
N HIS A 61 -4.03 -0.23 10.35
CA HIS A 61 -3.73 1.16 10.04
C HIS A 61 -2.25 1.47 10.16
N ASP A 62 -1.60 0.94 11.19
CA ASP A 62 -0.17 1.07 11.39
C ASP A 62 0.61 0.45 10.22
N LEU A 63 0.24 -0.77 9.81
CA LEU A 63 0.87 -1.45 8.67
C LEU A 63 0.77 -0.62 7.38
N VAL A 64 -0.42 -0.07 7.10
CA VAL A 64 -0.65 0.80 5.95
C VAL A 64 0.21 2.07 6.04
N SER A 65 0.29 2.68 7.21
CA SER A 65 1.08 3.88 7.45
C SER A 65 2.57 3.64 7.21
N CYS A 66 3.12 2.53 7.72
CA CYS A 66 4.51 2.15 7.50
C CYS A 66 4.83 1.96 6.01
N VAL A 67 3.99 1.20 5.28
CA VAL A 67 4.19 0.98 3.84
C VAL A 67 4.07 2.31 3.08
N LYS A 68 3.07 3.14 3.41
CA LYS A 68 2.88 4.44 2.76
C LYS A 68 4.07 5.37 2.96
N GLN A 69 4.58 5.47 4.18
CA GLN A 69 5.73 6.34 4.49
C GLN A 69 7.02 5.89 3.79
N HIS A 70 7.19 4.59 3.56
CA HIS A 70 8.37 4.07 2.88
C HIS A 70 8.35 4.32 1.37
N PHE A 71 7.20 4.11 0.71
CA PHE A 71 7.11 4.13 -0.76
C PHE A 71 6.49 5.41 -1.34
N GLU A 72 5.56 6.05 -0.64
CA GLU A 72 4.88 7.28 -1.10
C GLU A 72 5.44 8.51 -0.36
N THR A 73 6.74 8.74 -0.46
CA THR A 73 7.37 9.93 0.13
C THR A 73 6.83 11.22 -0.48
N GLU A 74 6.94 12.33 0.26
CA GLU A 74 6.49 13.63 -0.22
C GLU A 74 7.23 14.05 -1.50
N GLU A 75 8.51 13.70 -1.63
CA GLU A 75 9.32 13.97 -2.83
C GLU A 75 8.79 13.21 -4.05
N ALA A 76 8.50 11.91 -3.89
CA ALA A 76 7.92 11.09 -4.97
C ALA A 76 6.54 11.62 -5.38
N ARG A 77 5.74 12.06 -4.40
CA ARG A 77 4.42 12.67 -4.63
C ARG A 77 4.52 14.00 -5.37
N GLN A 78 5.50 14.85 -5.05
CA GLN A 78 5.73 16.13 -5.73
C GLN A 78 6.20 15.93 -7.17
N THR A 79 7.14 14.99 -7.40
CA THR A 79 7.56 14.62 -8.76
C THR A 79 6.38 14.14 -9.58
N TYR A 80 5.59 13.21 -9.04
CA TYR A 80 4.36 12.73 -9.68
C TYR A 80 3.39 13.86 -10.04
N LEU A 81 3.10 14.76 -9.09
CA LEU A 81 2.20 15.89 -9.34
C LEU A 81 2.74 16.87 -10.39
N SER A 82 4.06 17.06 -10.42
CA SER A 82 4.70 17.91 -11.42
C SER A 82 4.58 17.32 -12.84
N GLU A 83 4.81 16.01 -12.98
CA GLU A 83 4.65 15.29 -14.24
C GLU A 83 3.19 15.29 -14.70
N TRP A 84 2.25 14.99 -13.81
CA TRP A 84 0.82 15.01 -14.09
C TRP A 84 0.35 16.37 -14.61
N ARG A 85 0.81 17.47 -14.00
CA ARG A 85 0.49 18.84 -14.46
C ARG A 85 1.05 19.10 -15.86
N ASN A 86 2.26 18.63 -16.14
CA ASN A 86 2.89 18.81 -17.45
C ASN A 86 2.18 18.00 -18.55
N THR A 87 1.68 16.80 -18.25
CA THR A 87 0.93 15.99 -19.23
C THR A 87 -0.50 16.49 -19.49
N THR A 88 -1.10 17.24 -18.56
CA THR A 88 -2.47 17.79 -18.71
C THR A 88 -2.49 19.16 -19.41
N LEU A 89 -1.33 19.80 -19.56
CA LEU A 89 -1.16 21.11 -20.21
C LEU A 89 -0.72 21.01 -21.69
N LEU A 90 -0.77 19.81 -22.28
CA LEU A 90 -0.64 19.56 -23.73
C LEU A 90 -2.02 19.38 -24.34
#